data_AF-A0A0Q6SWL1-F1
#
_entry.id   AF-A0A0Q6SWL1-F1
#
_cell.length_a   1.000
_cell.length_b   1.000
_cell.length_c   1.000
_cell.angle_alpha   90.00
_cell.angle_beta   90.00
_cell.angle_gamma   90.00
#
_symmetry.space_group_name_H-M   'P 1'
#
loop_
_entity.id
_entity.type
_entity.pdbx_description
1 polymer ?
#
loop_
_entity_poly.entity_id
_entity_poly.type
_entity_poly.pdbx_seq_one_letter_code
_entity_poly.pdbx_strand_id
1 'polypeptide(L)'
;MSKNVKELTELLSSVTTFGYRTAAGIGGLATFAYLRLINFFPSGMTPGEVLFFLFIAFAFAITYLLVIGYGAFSTLWLVKACTSFRNVVSFDDAALVSRLFSDQGAPETWRSVFRDRWHGVRIRATRARIDNLYAVPVSAQGWFLGLCSLFVFVYFVLSVIEFDSVPFTQLMFAMTFAGFVALFFASVRPESGSRASHRARFIGLALAPIIVLLFYAGPRPLLNMVFGGLGIYVPNVSLELPASELDVIERISEHIDRPLVDCHRPSPAMILVHGADILWTGVGDQTVIRFSAIDTTKRTIFSSAPELRQVQLKFDTKSLRIIKTAPRIDPCFNLSSDPLFKNSDAVLTAEGIRRLRSLVDTVKKFGKPVKIAVRAHSDARSEIAASSKAPISDQMLSQQRALAVAKSLGSLLNDKAVDIVSEGVGSREMRNKCEPDAKLSPYELNVCNKANRRVEVNVEYRK
;
A
#
# COMPACT_ATOMS: atom_id res chain seq x y z
N MET A 1 -16.69 -43.23 30.59
CA MET A 1 -16.43 -42.09 29.67
C MET A 1 -17.25 -42.33 28.42
N SER A 2 -18.27 -41.50 28.16
CA SER A 2 -19.37 -41.83 27.24
C SER A 2 -18.95 -41.77 25.77
N LYS A 3 -19.57 -42.60 24.92
CA LYS A 3 -19.34 -42.64 23.46
C LYS A 3 -19.33 -41.24 22.81
N ASN A 4 -20.16 -40.34 23.32
CA ASN A 4 -20.28 -38.95 22.87
C ASN A 4 -18.97 -38.14 23.00
N VAL A 5 -18.14 -38.40 24.03
CA VAL A 5 -16.86 -37.70 24.20
C VAL A 5 -15.87 -38.12 23.12
N LYS A 6 -15.83 -39.41 22.78
CA LYS A 6 -14.92 -39.94 21.75
C LYS A 6 -15.29 -39.39 20.36
N GLU A 7 -16.58 -39.43 20.01
CA GLU A 7 -17.07 -38.86 18.75
C GLU A 7 -16.78 -37.35 18.64
N LEU A 8 -16.97 -36.61 19.74
CA LEU A 8 -16.64 -35.18 19.78
C LEU A 8 -15.14 -34.94 19.56
N THR A 9 -14.26 -35.73 20.19
CA THR A 9 -12.80 -35.59 20.02
C THR A 9 -12.33 -35.96 18.62
N GLU A 10 -12.92 -36.98 17.99
CA GLU A 10 -12.60 -37.37 16.62
C GLU A 10 -13.06 -36.30 15.62
N LEU A 11 -14.26 -35.75 15.83
CA LEU A 11 -14.79 -34.66 15.01
C LEU A 11 -13.93 -33.40 15.16
N LEU A 12 -13.54 -33.04 16.39
CA LEU A 12 -12.68 -31.90 16.65
C LEU A 12 -11.31 -32.08 15.99
N SER A 13 -10.69 -33.26 16.12
CA SER A 13 -9.40 -33.58 15.48
C SER A 13 -9.45 -33.51 13.95
N SER A 14 -10.54 -34.00 13.36
CA SER A 14 -10.76 -33.94 11.91
C SER A 14 -10.92 -32.49 11.43
N VAL A 15 -11.73 -31.69 12.15
CA VAL A 15 -11.97 -30.28 11.84
C VAL A 15 -10.70 -29.45 12.02
N THR A 16 -9.93 -29.66 13.09
CA THR A 16 -8.67 -28.93 13.33
C THR A 16 -7.62 -29.28 12.29
N THR A 17 -7.46 -30.57 11.95
CA THR A 17 -6.51 -31.01 10.91
C THR A 17 -6.87 -30.44 9.53
N PHE A 18 -8.15 -30.48 9.16
CA PHE A 18 -8.63 -29.91 7.90
C PHE A 18 -8.47 -28.39 7.89
N GLY A 19 -8.84 -27.72 8.99
CA GLY A 19 -8.71 -26.28 9.15
C GLY A 19 -7.26 -25.83 9.02
N TYR A 20 -6.33 -26.49 9.71
CA TYR A 20 -4.89 -26.21 9.62
C TYR A 20 -4.37 -26.36 8.18
N ARG A 21 -4.67 -27.48 7.50
CA ARG A 21 -4.22 -27.72 6.11
C ARG A 21 -4.77 -26.68 5.14
N THR A 22 -6.04 -26.34 5.29
CA THR A 22 -6.71 -25.36 4.44
C THR A 22 -6.13 -23.97 4.68
N ALA A 23 -5.97 -23.58 5.94
CA ALA A 23 -5.43 -22.29 6.30
C ALA A 23 -3.96 -22.14 5.86
N ALA A 24 -3.13 -23.16 6.07
CA ALA A 24 -1.76 -23.19 5.55
C ALA A 24 -1.70 -23.08 4.02
N GLY A 25 -2.58 -23.78 3.31
CA GLY A 25 -2.70 -23.69 1.84
C GLY A 25 -3.10 -22.29 1.37
N ILE A 26 -4.09 -21.67 2.03
CA ILE A 26 -4.53 -20.29 1.75
C ILE A 26 -3.41 -19.29 2.03
N GLY A 27 -2.76 -19.40 3.19
CA GLY A 27 -1.66 -18.53 3.59
C GLY A 27 -0.48 -18.63 2.62
N GLY A 28 -0.15 -19.85 2.18
CA GLY A 28 0.89 -20.09 1.17
C GLY A 28 0.52 -19.48 -0.18
N LEU A 29 -0.71 -19.68 -0.65
CA LEU A 29 -1.19 -19.10 -1.90
C LEU A 29 -1.23 -17.56 -1.86
N ALA A 30 -1.70 -16.98 -0.76
CA ALA A 30 -1.75 -15.54 -0.54
C ALA A 30 -0.34 -14.93 -0.52
N THR A 31 0.60 -15.58 0.17
CA THR A 31 2.02 -15.19 0.19
C THR A 31 2.61 -15.26 -1.20
N PHE A 32 2.42 -16.38 -1.92
CA PHE A 32 2.93 -16.53 -3.28
C PHE A 32 2.34 -15.48 -4.25
N ALA A 33 1.03 -15.27 -4.20
CA ALA A 33 0.36 -14.24 -5.00
C ALA A 33 0.91 -12.85 -4.67
N TYR A 34 1.18 -12.55 -3.41
CA TYR A 34 1.80 -11.29 -3.01
C TYR A 34 3.19 -11.09 -3.61
N LEU A 35 4.08 -12.08 -3.44
CA LEU A 35 5.44 -12.03 -3.97
C LEU A 35 5.41 -11.85 -5.50
N ARG A 36 4.47 -12.52 -6.17
CA ARG A 36 4.23 -12.34 -7.61
C ARG A 36 3.76 -10.93 -7.96
N LEU A 37 2.86 -10.34 -7.17
CA LEU A 37 2.35 -8.98 -7.38
C LEU A 37 3.44 -7.91 -7.24
N ILE A 38 4.39 -8.09 -6.32
CA ILE A 38 5.52 -7.17 -6.15
C ILE A 38 6.70 -7.50 -7.07
N ASN A 39 6.57 -8.51 -7.95
CA ASN A 39 7.64 -9.04 -8.82
C ASN A 39 8.92 -9.39 -8.04
N PHE A 40 8.75 -9.93 -6.83
CA PHE A 40 9.85 -10.39 -6.00
C PHE A 40 9.87 -11.91 -6.03
N PHE A 41 10.88 -12.47 -6.70
CA PHE A 41 11.15 -13.90 -6.67
C PHE A 41 12.41 -14.10 -5.84
N PRO A 42 12.28 -14.59 -4.60
CA PRO A 42 13.42 -14.67 -3.72
C PRO A 42 14.35 -15.81 -4.20
N SER A 43 15.37 -15.44 -4.98
CA SER A 43 16.43 -16.35 -5.42
C SER A 43 17.59 -16.31 -4.42
N GLY A 44 18.02 -17.48 -3.96
CA GLY A 44 19.09 -17.61 -2.97
C GLY A 44 18.64 -17.37 -1.53
N MET A 45 17.41 -17.77 -1.19
CA MET A 45 16.93 -17.67 0.17
C MET A 45 17.75 -18.52 1.13
N THR A 46 18.06 -17.96 2.29
CA THR A 46 18.59 -18.74 3.40
C THR A 46 17.48 -19.64 3.97
N PRO A 47 17.82 -20.78 4.62
CA PRO A 47 16.82 -21.61 5.31
C PRO A 47 15.98 -20.82 6.33
N GLY A 48 16.57 -19.79 6.97
CA GLY A 48 15.86 -18.90 7.91
C GLY A 48 14.78 -18.08 7.23
N GLU A 49 15.03 -17.56 6.03
CA GLU A 49 14.04 -16.80 5.24
C GLU A 49 12.88 -17.68 4.77
N VAL A 50 13.16 -18.94 4.40
CA VAL A 50 12.12 -19.92 4.03
C VAL A 50 11.21 -20.21 5.24
N LEU A 51 11.79 -20.43 6.42
CA LEU A 51 11.04 -20.61 7.66
C LEU A 51 10.20 -19.37 7.99
N PHE A 52 10.75 -18.18 7.78
CA PHE A 52 10.02 -16.94 7.98
C PHE A 52 8.79 -16.82 7.07
N PHE A 53 8.90 -17.16 5.77
CA PHE A 53 7.74 -17.20 4.89
C PHE A 53 6.69 -18.23 5.31
N LEU A 54 7.10 -19.35 5.89
CA LEU A 54 6.17 -20.34 6.46
C LEU A 54 5.43 -19.76 7.67
N PHE A 55 6.13 -19.03 8.56
CA PHE A 55 5.49 -18.32 9.67
C PHE A 55 4.54 -17.24 9.18
N ILE A 56 4.88 -16.51 8.11
CA ILE A 56 3.98 -15.52 7.50
C ILE A 56 2.72 -16.18 6.96
N ALA A 57 2.86 -17.27 6.20
CA ALA A 57 1.72 -18.02 5.70
C ALA A 57 0.81 -18.48 6.85
N PHE A 58 1.39 -18.94 7.96
CA PHE A 58 0.65 -19.33 9.15
C PHE A 58 0.00 -18.13 9.87
N ALA A 59 0.67 -16.98 9.93
CA ALA A 59 0.11 -15.75 10.50
C ALA A 59 -1.08 -15.24 9.67
N PHE A 60 -1.01 -15.31 8.33
CA PHE A 60 -2.13 -15.01 7.46
C PHE A 60 -3.30 -15.95 7.68
N ALA A 61 -3.03 -17.25 7.81
CA ALA A 61 -4.03 -18.26 8.13
C ALA A 61 -4.78 -17.94 9.43
N ILE A 62 -4.06 -17.64 10.52
CA ILE A 62 -4.66 -17.28 11.81
C ILE A 62 -5.46 -15.97 11.68
N THR A 63 -4.85 -14.94 11.09
CA THR A 63 -5.48 -13.63 10.93
C THR A 63 -6.78 -13.76 10.13
N TYR A 64 -6.76 -14.52 9.03
CA TYR A 64 -7.93 -14.80 8.21
C TYR A 64 -9.06 -15.48 9.01
N LEU A 65 -8.73 -16.49 9.82
CA LEU A 65 -9.72 -17.16 10.67
C LEU A 65 -10.31 -16.23 11.73
N LEU A 66 -9.48 -15.41 12.38
CA LEU A 66 -9.93 -14.41 13.36
C LEU A 66 -10.85 -13.39 12.71
N VAL A 67 -10.48 -12.92 11.52
CA VAL A 67 -11.22 -11.95 10.73
C VAL A 67 -12.59 -12.46 10.31
N ILE A 68 -12.68 -13.68 9.78
CA ILE A 68 -13.96 -14.29 9.45
C ILE A 68 -14.76 -14.59 10.69
N GLY A 69 -14.13 -15.07 11.76
CA GLY A 69 -14.79 -15.29 13.04
C GLY A 69 -15.42 -14.01 13.57
N TYR A 70 -14.69 -12.89 13.50
CA TYR A 70 -15.15 -11.57 13.89
C TYR A 70 -16.30 -11.08 13.01
N GLY A 71 -16.17 -11.16 11.68
CA GLY A 71 -17.23 -10.77 10.74
C GLY A 71 -18.49 -11.64 10.84
N ALA A 72 -18.31 -12.94 11.08
CA ALA A 72 -19.42 -13.85 11.34
C ALA A 72 -20.10 -13.45 12.64
N PHE A 73 -19.32 -13.24 13.71
CA PHE A 73 -19.87 -12.82 14.98
C PHE A 73 -20.58 -11.47 14.90
N SER A 74 -20.05 -10.48 14.17
CA SER A 74 -20.64 -9.16 14.01
C SER A 74 -21.93 -9.16 13.17
N THR A 75 -22.21 -10.22 12.42
CA THR A 75 -23.41 -10.33 11.57
C THR A 75 -24.52 -11.18 12.20
N LEU A 76 -24.23 -11.87 13.32
CA LEU A 76 -25.22 -12.65 14.05
C LEU A 76 -26.41 -11.82 14.54
N TRP A 77 -26.19 -10.59 15.03
CA TRP A 77 -27.28 -9.71 15.47
C TRP A 77 -28.19 -9.33 14.31
N LEU A 78 -27.64 -9.13 13.10
CA LEU A 78 -28.40 -8.77 11.92
C LEU A 78 -29.30 -9.93 11.48
N VAL A 79 -28.77 -11.16 11.50
CA VAL A 79 -29.59 -12.36 11.25
C VAL A 79 -30.73 -12.47 12.28
N LYS A 80 -30.45 -12.20 13.56
CA LYS A 80 -31.48 -12.16 14.62
C LYS A 80 -32.51 -11.04 14.43
N ALA A 81 -32.07 -9.86 14.03
CA ALA A 81 -32.94 -8.73 13.78
C ALA A 81 -33.87 -9.04 12.60
N CYS A 82 -33.35 -9.60 11.51
CA CYS A 82 -34.15 -10.02 10.36
C CYS A 82 -35.17 -11.12 10.72
N THR A 83 -34.79 -12.11 11.53
CA THR A 83 -35.73 -13.16 11.96
C THR A 83 -36.78 -12.62 12.93
N SER A 84 -36.40 -11.73 13.85
CA SER A 84 -37.33 -11.07 14.77
C SER A 84 -38.32 -10.16 14.03
N PHE A 85 -37.84 -9.32 13.12
CA PHE A 85 -38.67 -8.45 12.28
C PHE A 85 -39.65 -9.26 11.44
N ARG A 86 -39.20 -10.37 10.83
CA ARG A 86 -40.08 -11.30 10.11
C ARG A 86 -41.19 -11.84 11.02
N ASN A 87 -40.85 -12.26 12.25
CA ASN A 87 -41.85 -12.79 13.18
C ASN A 87 -42.92 -11.74 13.53
N VAL A 88 -42.51 -10.48 13.73
CA VAL A 88 -43.43 -9.36 13.99
C VAL A 88 -44.35 -9.10 12.79
N VAL A 89 -43.79 -8.93 11.59
CA VAL A 89 -44.58 -8.67 10.37
C VAL A 89 -45.52 -9.83 10.03
N SER A 90 -45.06 -11.08 10.21
CA SER A 90 -45.91 -12.26 9.96
C SER A 90 -47.10 -12.38 10.91
N PHE A 91 -46.99 -11.81 12.10
CA PHE A 91 -48.07 -11.78 13.09
C PHE A 91 -49.15 -10.78 12.68
N ASP A 92 -48.75 -9.62 12.16
CA ASP A 92 -49.68 -8.60 11.68
C ASP A 92 -50.42 -9.03 10.41
N ASP A 93 -49.78 -9.71 9.47
CA ASP A 93 -50.49 -10.26 8.29
C ASP A 93 -51.58 -11.27 8.66
N ALA A 94 -51.44 -11.99 9.78
CA ALA A 94 -52.47 -12.91 10.24
C ALA A 94 -53.64 -12.16 10.91
N ALA A 95 -53.34 -11.13 11.71
CA ALA A 95 -54.32 -10.32 12.41
C ALA A 95 -55.06 -9.31 11.50
N LEU A 96 -54.37 -8.74 10.51
CA LEU A 96 -54.94 -7.79 9.56
C LEU A 96 -55.86 -8.50 8.56
N VAL A 97 -55.45 -9.69 8.10
CA VAL A 97 -56.32 -10.59 7.32
C VAL A 97 -57.54 -11.00 8.14
N SER A 98 -57.37 -11.44 9.40
CA SER A 98 -58.53 -11.85 10.20
C SER A 98 -59.51 -10.70 10.41
N ARG A 99 -59.03 -9.46 10.57
CA ARG A 99 -59.87 -8.25 10.65
C ARG A 99 -60.55 -7.90 9.31
N LEU A 100 -59.83 -7.94 8.19
CA LEU A 100 -60.40 -7.70 6.85
C LEU A 100 -61.51 -8.69 6.49
N PHE A 101 -61.39 -9.95 6.92
CA PHE A 101 -62.42 -10.96 6.69
C PHE A 101 -63.52 -11.00 7.77
N SER A 102 -63.32 -10.33 8.91
CA SER A 102 -64.31 -10.26 9.99
C SER A 102 -65.39 -9.21 9.73
N ASP A 103 -65.10 -8.13 8.99
CA ASP A 103 -65.89 -6.90 9.08
C ASP A 103 -66.66 -6.49 7.82
N GLN A 104 -66.68 -7.31 6.76
CA GLN A 104 -67.54 -7.05 5.61
C GLN A 104 -68.39 -8.27 5.30
N GLY A 105 -69.68 -8.01 5.03
CA GLY A 105 -70.75 -8.96 4.70
C GLY A 105 -70.52 -9.74 3.40
N ALA A 106 -69.36 -10.38 3.29
CA ALA A 106 -69.06 -11.33 2.24
C ALA A 106 -70.04 -12.52 2.37
N PRO A 107 -70.72 -12.90 1.27
CA PRO A 107 -71.65 -14.03 1.27
C PRO A 107 -70.95 -15.30 1.78
N GLU A 108 -71.64 -16.11 2.59
CA GLU A 108 -71.10 -17.33 3.23
C GLU A 108 -70.39 -18.28 2.24
N THR A 109 -70.84 -18.29 0.99
CA THR A 109 -70.30 -19.15 -0.08
C THR A 109 -68.89 -18.75 -0.53
N TRP A 110 -68.52 -17.48 -0.45
CA TRP A 110 -67.16 -17.03 -0.80
C TRP A 110 -66.17 -17.27 0.35
N ARG A 111 -66.63 -17.23 1.60
CA ARG A 111 -65.79 -17.47 2.78
C ARG A 111 -65.22 -18.89 2.81
N SER A 112 -66.00 -19.92 2.46
CA SER A 112 -65.53 -21.32 2.48
C SER A 112 -64.53 -21.60 1.35
N VAL A 113 -64.80 -21.13 0.13
CA VAL A 113 -63.96 -21.38 -1.05
C VAL A 113 -62.61 -20.66 -0.93
N PHE A 114 -62.59 -19.39 -0.50
CA PHE A 114 -61.33 -18.68 -0.31
C PHE A 114 -60.54 -19.24 0.87
N ARG A 115 -61.20 -19.59 1.98
CA ARG A 115 -60.53 -20.18 3.15
C ARG A 115 -59.80 -21.47 2.81
N ASP A 116 -60.44 -22.39 2.07
CA ASP A 116 -59.83 -23.68 1.75
C ASP A 116 -58.73 -23.57 0.68
N ARG A 117 -58.91 -22.73 -0.34
CA ARG A 117 -57.91 -22.51 -1.38
C ARG A 117 -56.68 -21.75 -0.86
N TRP A 118 -56.89 -20.78 0.03
CA TRP A 118 -55.82 -19.97 0.58
C TRP A 118 -55.07 -20.67 1.71
N HIS A 119 -55.75 -21.47 2.56
CA HIS A 119 -55.05 -22.35 3.52
C HIS A 119 -54.23 -23.43 2.81
N GLY A 120 -54.73 -24.03 1.73
CA GLY A 120 -53.98 -25.03 0.97
C GLY A 120 -52.68 -24.51 0.35
N VAL A 121 -52.71 -23.29 -0.20
CA VAL A 121 -51.54 -22.66 -0.84
C VAL A 121 -50.57 -22.07 0.19
N ARG A 122 -51.06 -21.41 1.25
CA ARG A 122 -50.23 -20.76 2.29
C ARG A 122 -49.54 -21.76 3.24
N ILE A 123 -50.19 -22.89 3.56
CA ILE A 123 -49.60 -23.89 4.46
C ILE A 123 -48.50 -24.69 3.75
N ARG A 124 -48.62 -24.94 2.43
CA ARG A 124 -47.61 -25.72 1.68
C ARG A 124 -46.48 -24.89 1.10
N ALA A 125 -46.74 -23.67 0.60
CA ALA A 125 -45.71 -22.90 -0.11
C ALA A 125 -44.77 -22.12 0.83
N THR A 126 -45.26 -21.60 1.96
CA THR A 126 -44.48 -20.69 2.82
C THR A 126 -43.88 -21.32 4.08
N ARG A 127 -44.49 -22.34 4.69
CA ARG A 127 -43.94 -22.99 5.91
C ARG A 127 -42.83 -24.00 5.63
N ALA A 128 -42.94 -24.79 4.55
CA ALA A 128 -42.00 -25.89 4.32
C ALA A 128 -40.62 -25.45 3.80
N ARG A 129 -40.54 -24.29 3.11
CA ARG A 129 -39.31 -23.90 2.40
C ARG A 129 -38.39 -22.97 3.21
N ILE A 130 -38.91 -22.04 4.00
CA ILE A 130 -38.07 -20.99 4.61
C ILE A 130 -37.69 -21.30 6.07
N ASP A 131 -38.52 -22.03 6.81
CA ASP A 131 -38.22 -22.40 8.22
C ASP A 131 -37.00 -23.36 8.33
N ASN A 132 -36.65 -24.04 7.24
CA ASN A 132 -35.46 -24.89 7.15
C ASN A 132 -34.19 -24.16 6.68
N LEU A 133 -34.30 -22.94 6.16
CA LEU A 133 -33.18 -22.25 5.48
C LEU A 133 -32.27 -21.48 6.45
N TYR A 134 -32.76 -21.15 7.66
CA TYR A 134 -32.00 -20.39 8.67
C TYR A 134 -32.24 -20.92 10.09
N ALA A 135 -31.99 -22.21 10.32
CA ALA A 135 -31.97 -22.75 11.67
C ALA A 135 -30.68 -22.30 12.38
N VAL A 136 -30.71 -21.12 12.99
CA VAL A 136 -29.68 -20.70 13.95
C VAL A 136 -29.64 -21.77 15.06
N PRO A 137 -28.46 -22.35 15.38
CA PRO A 137 -28.38 -23.38 16.41
C PRO A 137 -28.98 -22.86 17.73
N VAL A 138 -29.68 -23.71 18.46
CA VAL A 138 -30.40 -23.33 19.69
C VAL A 138 -29.48 -22.62 20.70
N SER A 139 -28.20 -23.02 20.75
CA SER A 139 -27.16 -22.38 21.56
C SER A 139 -26.90 -20.91 21.19
N ALA A 140 -27.10 -20.53 19.94
CA ALA A 140 -26.91 -19.17 19.45
C ALA A 140 -28.16 -18.29 19.55
N GLN A 141 -29.32 -18.82 20.00
CA GLN A 141 -30.57 -18.07 20.08
C GLN A 141 -30.68 -17.12 21.29
N GLY A 142 -29.80 -17.24 22.30
CA GLY A 142 -29.85 -16.37 23.48
C GLY A 142 -29.69 -14.88 23.16
N TRP A 143 -30.45 -14.01 23.83
CA TRP A 143 -30.40 -12.55 23.65
C TRP A 143 -29.00 -11.97 23.91
N PHE A 144 -28.30 -12.52 24.90
CA PHE A 144 -26.93 -12.11 25.27
C PHE A 144 -25.96 -12.15 24.09
N LEU A 145 -25.94 -13.25 23.33
CA LEU A 145 -25.09 -13.36 22.12
C LEU A 145 -25.46 -12.34 21.04
N GLY A 146 -26.75 -11.96 20.96
CA GLY A 146 -27.19 -10.90 20.06
C GLY A 146 -26.65 -9.53 20.46
N LEU A 147 -26.67 -9.21 21.75
CA LEU A 147 -26.10 -7.96 22.27
C LEU A 147 -24.58 -7.91 22.14
N CYS A 148 -23.87 -9.01 22.43
CA CYS A 148 -22.42 -9.06 22.22
C CYS A 148 -22.07 -8.85 20.74
N SER A 149 -22.81 -9.48 19.83
CA SER A 149 -22.66 -9.29 18.38
C SER A 149 -22.91 -7.83 17.96
N LEU A 150 -23.96 -7.20 18.50
CA LEU A 150 -24.25 -5.79 18.26
C LEU A 150 -23.15 -4.88 18.79
N PHE A 151 -22.64 -5.12 20.00
CA PHE A 151 -21.54 -4.35 20.57
C PHE A 151 -20.28 -4.43 19.70
N VAL A 152 -19.94 -5.64 19.24
CA VAL A 152 -18.82 -5.86 18.31
C VAL A 152 -19.04 -5.09 17.00
N PHE A 153 -20.25 -5.10 16.45
CA PHE A 153 -20.59 -4.32 15.26
C PHE A 153 -20.49 -2.81 15.49
N VAL A 154 -20.97 -2.30 16.63
CA VAL A 154 -20.86 -0.88 16.97
C VAL A 154 -19.40 -0.46 17.13
N TYR A 155 -18.59 -1.25 17.86
CA TYR A 155 -17.15 -1.02 17.98
C TYR A 155 -16.45 -0.98 16.61
N PHE A 156 -16.86 -1.87 15.71
CA PHE A 156 -16.37 -1.91 14.34
C PHE A 156 -16.70 -0.62 13.58
N VAL A 157 -17.95 -0.12 13.67
CA VAL A 157 -18.35 1.13 13.01
C VAL A 157 -17.58 2.33 13.59
N LEU A 158 -17.40 2.36 14.92
CA LEU A 158 -16.62 3.41 15.58
C LEU A 158 -15.15 3.39 15.14
N SER A 159 -14.53 2.21 15.06
CA SER A 159 -13.15 2.06 14.54
C SER A 159 -13.03 2.60 13.12
N VAL A 160 -14.00 2.30 12.25
CA VAL A 160 -14.01 2.80 10.86
C VAL A 160 -14.05 4.33 10.81
N ILE A 161 -14.84 4.97 11.70
CA ILE A 161 -14.93 6.43 11.78
C ILE A 161 -13.63 7.04 12.31
N GLU A 162 -12.97 6.40 13.29
CA GLU A 162 -11.75 6.92 13.92
C GLU A 162 -10.52 6.86 13.01
N PHE A 163 -10.33 5.76 12.27
CA PHE A 163 -9.09 5.54 11.51
C PHE A 163 -9.03 6.26 10.15
N ASP A 164 -10.10 6.96 9.73
CA ASP A 164 -10.28 7.73 8.47
C ASP A 164 -9.43 7.25 7.28
N SER A 165 -9.34 5.94 7.11
CA SER A 165 -8.50 5.32 6.09
C SER A 165 -9.37 4.44 5.21
N VAL A 166 -9.49 4.83 3.95
CA VAL A 166 -10.18 4.09 2.90
C VAL A 166 -9.79 2.60 2.87
N PRO A 167 -8.50 2.19 2.88
CA PRO A 167 -8.14 0.77 2.84
C PRO A 167 -8.59 0.01 4.08
N PHE A 168 -8.52 0.62 5.27
CA PHE A 168 -9.00 0.00 6.49
C PHE A 168 -10.52 -0.19 6.45
N THR A 169 -11.24 0.84 6.02
CA THR A 169 -12.70 0.82 5.87
C THR A 169 -13.16 -0.27 4.89
N GLN A 170 -12.54 -0.34 3.72
CA GLN A 170 -12.83 -1.37 2.71
C GLN A 170 -12.55 -2.77 3.24
N LEU A 171 -11.40 -2.95 3.90
CA LEU A 171 -11.04 -4.21 4.53
C LEU A 171 -12.11 -4.62 5.54
N MET A 172 -12.45 -3.72 6.46
CA MET A 172 -13.47 -3.92 7.49
C MET A 172 -14.81 -4.34 6.88
N PHE A 173 -15.34 -3.62 5.87
CA PHE A 173 -16.58 -4.00 5.20
C PHE A 173 -16.50 -5.39 4.55
N ALA A 174 -15.38 -5.69 3.89
CA ALA A 174 -15.14 -6.99 3.28
C ALA A 174 -15.12 -8.11 4.34
N MET A 175 -14.57 -7.88 5.52
CA MET A 175 -14.59 -8.84 6.65
C MET A 175 -16.01 -9.14 7.10
N THR A 176 -16.84 -8.11 7.28
CA THR A 176 -18.24 -8.27 7.68
C THR A 176 -19.04 -9.06 6.64
N PHE A 177 -18.89 -8.74 5.36
CA PHE A 177 -19.57 -9.49 4.29
C PHE A 177 -19.04 -10.92 4.16
N ALA A 178 -17.73 -11.13 4.28
CA ALA A 178 -17.10 -12.45 4.25
C ALA A 178 -17.61 -13.34 5.41
N GLY A 179 -17.74 -12.75 6.60
CA GLY A 179 -18.35 -13.40 7.76
C GLY A 179 -19.82 -13.75 7.58
N PHE A 180 -20.60 -12.85 6.97
CA PHE A 180 -22.00 -13.12 6.62
C PHE A 180 -22.12 -14.29 5.64
N VAL A 181 -21.29 -14.31 4.59
CA VAL A 181 -21.25 -15.41 3.61
C VAL A 181 -20.82 -16.72 4.26
N ALA A 182 -19.84 -16.68 5.17
CA ALA A 182 -19.43 -17.85 5.94
C ALA A 182 -20.58 -18.39 6.78
N LEU A 183 -21.32 -17.52 7.49
CA LEU A 183 -22.51 -17.92 8.24
C LEU A 183 -23.60 -18.50 7.34
N PHE A 184 -23.81 -17.94 6.16
CA PHE A 184 -24.78 -18.45 5.19
C PHE A 184 -24.44 -19.90 4.78
N PHE A 185 -23.21 -20.18 4.35
CA PHE A 185 -22.80 -21.55 4.03
C PHE A 185 -22.80 -22.48 5.25
N ALA A 186 -22.55 -21.93 6.44
CA ALA A 186 -22.68 -22.67 7.69
C ALA A 186 -24.15 -22.97 8.05
N SER A 187 -25.13 -22.19 7.59
CA SER A 187 -26.55 -22.44 7.88
C SER A 187 -27.25 -23.33 6.85
N VAL A 188 -26.73 -23.45 5.62
CA VAL A 188 -27.31 -24.35 4.61
C VAL A 188 -27.22 -25.82 5.07
N ARG A 189 -28.38 -26.45 5.28
CA ARG A 189 -28.46 -27.88 5.56
C ARG A 189 -28.12 -28.66 4.28
N PRO A 190 -27.20 -29.65 4.34
CA PRO A 190 -26.95 -30.50 3.20
C PRO A 190 -28.21 -31.33 2.92
N GLU A 191 -28.58 -31.47 1.64
CA GLU A 191 -29.61 -32.43 1.25
C GLU A 191 -29.14 -33.83 1.67
N SER A 192 -30.01 -34.54 2.40
CA SER A 192 -29.66 -35.79 3.07
C SER A 192 -29.14 -36.83 2.09
N GLY A 193 -27.90 -37.26 2.25
CA GLY A 193 -27.34 -38.46 1.60
C GLY A 193 -26.23 -38.21 0.57
N SER A 194 -26.01 -36.98 0.10
CA SER A 194 -24.95 -36.72 -0.88
C SER A 194 -23.63 -36.30 -0.23
N ARG A 195 -22.61 -37.17 -0.26
CA ARG A 195 -21.23 -36.81 0.10
C ARG A 195 -20.71 -35.59 -0.68
N ALA A 196 -21.21 -35.37 -1.90
CA ALA A 196 -20.84 -34.22 -2.72
C ALA A 196 -21.36 -32.89 -2.13
N SER A 197 -22.56 -32.90 -1.55
CA SER A 197 -23.15 -31.71 -0.89
C SER A 197 -22.31 -31.26 0.31
N HIS A 198 -21.82 -32.21 1.11
CA HIS A 198 -20.93 -31.88 2.23
C HIS A 198 -19.61 -31.26 1.77
N ARG A 199 -18.96 -31.84 0.75
CA ARG A 199 -17.72 -31.29 0.19
C ARG A 199 -17.93 -29.88 -0.37
N ALA A 200 -18.99 -29.67 -1.16
CA ALA A 200 -19.32 -28.36 -1.73
C ALA A 200 -19.54 -27.30 -0.63
N ARG A 201 -20.21 -27.67 0.47
CA ARG A 201 -20.40 -26.77 1.62
C ARG A 201 -19.09 -26.39 2.30
N PHE A 202 -18.19 -27.35 2.55
CA PHE A 202 -16.88 -27.06 3.15
C PHE A 202 -16.01 -26.21 2.23
N ILE A 203 -16.03 -26.49 0.92
CA ILE A 203 -15.32 -25.69 -0.09
C ILE A 203 -15.90 -24.27 -0.12
N GLY A 204 -17.23 -24.12 -0.13
CA GLY A 204 -17.90 -22.82 -0.09
C GLY A 204 -17.58 -22.03 1.18
N LEU A 205 -17.62 -22.68 2.35
CA LEU A 205 -17.27 -22.08 3.63
C LEU A 205 -15.81 -21.61 3.68
N ALA A 206 -14.90 -22.34 3.04
CA ALA A 206 -13.48 -22.00 3.01
C ALA A 206 -13.15 -20.91 1.96
N LEU A 207 -13.67 -21.03 0.73
CA LEU A 207 -13.27 -20.21 -0.42
C LEU A 207 -14.13 -18.97 -0.62
N ALA A 208 -15.45 -19.04 -0.40
CA ALA A 208 -16.33 -17.91 -0.69
C ALA A 208 -15.98 -16.64 0.13
N PRO A 209 -15.65 -16.73 1.43
CA PRO A 209 -15.20 -15.58 2.19
C PRO A 209 -13.89 -14.97 1.66
N ILE A 210 -12.96 -15.80 1.16
CA ILE A 210 -11.72 -15.32 0.51
C ILE A 210 -12.05 -14.55 -0.76
N ILE A 211 -12.92 -15.11 -1.60
CA ILE A 211 -13.30 -14.49 -2.88
C ILE A 211 -13.93 -13.13 -2.63
N VAL A 212 -14.84 -13.04 -1.65
CA VAL A 212 -15.42 -11.77 -1.19
C VAL A 212 -14.32 -10.80 -0.76
N LEU A 213 -13.41 -11.26 0.11
CA LEU A 213 -12.39 -10.40 0.68
C LEU A 213 -11.45 -9.87 -0.41
N LEU A 214 -11.04 -10.73 -1.34
CA LEU A 214 -10.20 -10.35 -2.48
C LEU A 214 -10.93 -9.45 -3.48
N PHE A 215 -12.24 -9.62 -3.66
CA PHE A 215 -13.04 -8.81 -4.58
C PHE A 215 -13.32 -7.41 -4.02
N TYR A 216 -13.69 -7.30 -2.75
CA TYR A 216 -14.08 -6.02 -2.12
C TYR A 216 -12.88 -5.23 -1.59
N ALA A 217 -11.99 -5.84 -0.82
CA ALA A 217 -10.83 -5.15 -0.27
C ALA A 217 -9.68 -5.06 -1.28
N GLY A 218 -9.68 -5.93 -2.29
CA GLY A 218 -8.51 -6.15 -3.13
C GLY A 218 -7.41 -6.93 -2.38
N PRO A 219 -6.47 -7.56 -3.10
CA PRO A 219 -5.35 -8.23 -2.47
C PRO A 219 -4.39 -7.25 -1.78
N ARG A 220 -4.25 -6.02 -2.31
CA ARG A 220 -3.18 -5.10 -1.90
C ARG A 220 -3.27 -4.62 -0.44
N PRO A 221 -4.41 -4.13 0.09
CA PRO A 221 -4.44 -3.55 1.44
C PRO A 221 -4.12 -4.57 2.54
N LEU A 222 -4.74 -5.75 2.48
CA LEU A 222 -4.52 -6.81 3.47
C LEU A 222 -3.06 -7.28 3.45
N LEU A 223 -2.52 -7.49 2.25
CA LEU A 223 -1.15 -7.95 2.11
C LEU A 223 -0.17 -6.85 2.53
N ASN A 224 -0.35 -5.60 2.09
CA ASN A 224 0.50 -4.48 2.49
C ASN A 224 0.49 -4.23 4.00
N MET A 225 -0.63 -4.47 4.70
CA MET A 225 -0.71 -4.31 6.16
C MET A 225 0.18 -5.34 6.87
N VAL A 226 0.06 -6.61 6.52
CA VAL A 226 0.85 -7.68 7.16
C VAL A 226 2.31 -7.61 6.72
N PHE A 227 2.57 -7.54 5.41
CA PHE A 227 3.93 -7.49 4.88
C PHE A 227 4.65 -6.19 5.25
N GLY A 228 3.98 -5.04 5.17
CA GLY A 228 4.57 -3.76 5.53
C GLY A 228 4.96 -3.65 7.00
N GLY A 229 4.17 -4.28 7.90
CA GLY A 229 4.50 -4.41 9.32
C GLY A 229 5.72 -5.30 9.57
N LEU A 230 5.94 -6.29 8.71
CA LEU A 230 7.09 -7.20 8.75
C LEU A 230 8.34 -6.65 8.03
N GLY A 231 8.29 -5.43 7.49
CA GLY A 231 9.39 -4.88 6.68
C GLY A 231 9.48 -5.46 5.26
N ILE A 232 8.49 -6.23 4.82
CA ILE A 232 8.40 -6.72 3.46
C ILE A 232 7.60 -5.72 2.64
N TYR A 233 8.23 -5.17 1.61
CA TYR A 233 7.68 -4.14 0.75
C TYR A 233 7.27 -2.85 1.48
N VAL A 234 8.21 -1.91 1.58
CA VAL A 234 7.93 -0.54 2.01
C VAL A 234 8.15 0.39 0.82
N PRO A 235 7.07 0.88 0.18
CA PRO A 235 7.20 1.70 -1.01
C PRO A 235 7.66 3.13 -0.68
N ASN A 236 8.34 3.77 -1.64
CA ASN A 236 8.67 5.20 -1.62
C ASN A 236 9.29 5.70 -0.31
N VAL A 237 10.30 5.01 0.19
CA VAL A 237 11.05 5.43 1.38
C VAL A 237 12.25 6.32 1.04
N SER A 238 12.78 6.96 2.07
CA SER A 238 14.09 7.62 2.02
C SER A 238 15.12 6.74 2.71
N LEU A 239 16.30 6.60 2.11
CA LEU A 239 17.36 5.72 2.55
C LEU A 239 18.60 6.54 2.86
N GLU A 240 19.13 6.40 4.06
CA GLU A 240 20.43 6.94 4.43
C GLU A 240 21.46 5.82 4.22
N LEU A 241 22.38 6.03 3.27
CA LEU A 241 23.37 5.05 2.79
C LEU A 241 24.78 5.63 2.93
N PRO A 242 25.84 4.81 3.08
CA PRO A 242 27.20 5.33 3.14
C PRO A 242 27.65 5.85 1.78
N ALA A 243 28.50 6.87 1.78
CA ALA A 243 29.02 7.48 0.55
C ALA A 243 29.79 6.49 -0.36
N SER A 244 30.29 5.37 0.19
CA SER A 244 30.94 4.30 -0.58
C SER A 244 30.03 3.62 -1.59
N GLU A 245 28.71 3.66 -1.39
CA GLU A 245 27.72 3.05 -2.28
C GLU A 245 27.25 4.01 -3.39
N LEU A 246 27.67 5.27 -3.35
CA LEU A 246 27.21 6.31 -4.27
C LEU A 246 27.50 5.94 -5.73
N ASP A 247 28.71 5.46 -6.04
CA ASP A 247 29.10 5.09 -7.40
C ASP A 247 28.23 3.96 -7.99
N VAL A 248 27.75 3.05 -7.15
CA VAL A 248 26.86 1.96 -7.58
C VAL A 248 25.48 2.53 -7.91
N ILE A 249 24.99 3.41 -7.05
CA ILE A 249 23.68 4.04 -7.18
C ILE A 249 23.63 5.01 -8.37
N GLU A 250 24.71 5.76 -8.62
CA GLU A 250 24.87 6.65 -9.77
C GLU A 250 24.81 5.89 -11.09
N ARG A 251 25.61 4.81 -11.22
CA ARG A 251 25.59 3.95 -12.41
C ARG A 251 24.21 3.36 -12.69
N ILE A 252 23.47 3.02 -11.64
CA ILE A 252 22.12 2.48 -11.78
C ILE A 252 21.12 3.56 -12.18
N SER A 253 21.21 4.74 -11.58
CA SER A 253 20.43 5.92 -11.94
C SER A 253 20.59 6.25 -13.42
N GLU A 254 21.81 6.23 -13.94
CA GLU A 254 22.11 6.41 -15.36
C GLU A 254 21.47 5.32 -16.22
N HIS A 255 21.50 4.07 -15.77
CA HIS A 255 20.89 2.95 -16.50
C HIS A 255 19.36 3.01 -16.56
N ILE A 256 18.71 3.43 -15.47
CA ILE A 256 17.25 3.54 -15.39
C ILE A 256 16.71 4.89 -15.89
N ASP A 257 17.60 5.82 -16.27
CA ASP A 257 17.27 7.20 -16.67
C ASP A 257 16.42 7.93 -15.63
N ARG A 258 16.80 7.78 -14.35
CA ARG A 258 16.13 8.45 -13.22
C ARG A 258 17.17 9.23 -12.44
N PRO A 259 17.07 10.57 -12.37
CA PRO A 259 18.04 11.35 -11.61
C PRO A 259 17.98 10.94 -10.14
N LEU A 260 19.17 10.77 -9.54
CA LEU A 260 19.27 10.58 -8.10
C LEU A 260 18.77 11.83 -7.39
N VAL A 261 17.85 11.58 -6.47
CA VAL A 261 17.41 12.56 -5.51
C VAL A 261 18.28 12.36 -4.28
N ASP A 262 19.37 13.12 -4.19
CA ASP A 262 20.30 13.11 -3.06
C ASP A 262 20.22 14.43 -2.31
N CYS A 263 19.69 14.38 -1.09
CA CYS A 263 19.76 15.47 -0.12
C CYS A 263 20.98 15.21 0.77
N HIS A 264 22.18 15.64 0.36
CA HIS A 264 23.35 15.44 1.20
C HIS A 264 23.20 16.21 2.52
N ARG A 265 23.15 15.49 3.64
CA ARG A 265 23.23 16.08 4.98
C ARG A 265 24.67 16.52 5.24
N PRO A 266 24.92 17.42 6.22
CA PRO A 266 26.26 17.90 6.54
C PRO A 266 27.24 16.82 7.05
N SER A 267 26.82 15.56 7.19
CA SER A 267 27.74 14.47 7.53
C SER A 267 28.32 13.88 6.23
N PRO A 268 29.63 14.05 5.96
CA PRO A 268 30.25 13.63 4.70
C PRO A 268 30.24 12.11 4.47
N ALA A 269 29.78 11.33 5.46
CA ALA A 269 29.78 9.87 5.41
C ALA A 269 28.50 9.26 4.82
N MET A 270 27.37 9.98 4.81
CA MET A 270 26.06 9.40 4.45
C MET A 270 25.33 10.24 3.39
N ILE A 271 24.76 9.56 2.40
CA ILE A 271 23.90 10.11 1.33
C ILE A 271 22.43 9.79 1.64
N LEU A 272 21.50 10.66 1.26
CA LEU A 272 20.07 10.45 1.47
C LEU A 272 19.36 10.26 0.13
N VAL A 273 19.00 9.03 -0.18
CA VAL A 273 18.37 8.66 -1.46
C VAL A 273 16.86 8.52 -1.30
N HIS A 274 16.10 9.23 -2.14
CA HIS A 274 14.63 9.22 -2.07
C HIS A 274 13.93 8.34 -3.12
N GLY A 275 12.73 7.89 -2.77
CA GLY A 275 11.82 7.18 -3.68
C GLY A 275 12.33 5.79 -4.05
N ALA A 276 12.97 5.13 -3.09
CA ALA A 276 13.32 3.72 -3.19
C ALA A 276 12.16 2.87 -2.65
N ASP A 277 11.91 1.71 -3.27
CA ASP A 277 11.03 0.70 -2.71
C ASP A 277 11.89 -0.32 -1.98
N ILE A 278 11.72 -0.48 -0.68
CA ILE A 278 12.33 -1.62 0.01
C ILE A 278 11.49 -2.83 -0.33
N LEU A 279 12.04 -3.86 -0.94
CA LEU A 279 11.33 -5.13 -1.16
C LEU A 279 11.40 -6.01 0.08
N TRP A 280 12.53 -5.97 0.78
CA TRP A 280 12.83 -6.82 1.92
C TRP A 280 13.77 -6.12 2.88
N THR A 281 13.39 -6.01 4.15
CA THR A 281 14.26 -5.59 5.24
C THR A 281 13.81 -6.24 6.55
N GLY A 282 14.73 -6.45 7.50
CA GLY A 282 14.41 -6.87 8.87
C GLY A 282 14.68 -8.33 9.21
N VAL A 283 14.86 -9.22 8.22
CA VAL A 283 15.27 -10.61 8.46
C VAL A 283 16.53 -10.91 7.66
N GLY A 284 17.62 -11.21 8.37
CA GLY A 284 18.95 -11.46 7.80
C GLY A 284 19.82 -10.21 7.68
N ASP A 285 21.02 -10.40 7.13
CA ASP A 285 22.04 -9.35 7.00
C ASP A 285 21.88 -8.52 5.72
N GLN A 286 20.90 -8.83 4.87
CA GLN A 286 20.70 -8.16 3.58
C GLN A 286 19.35 -7.47 3.50
N THR A 287 19.36 -6.24 2.99
CA THR A 287 18.16 -5.49 2.60
C THR A 287 18.11 -5.40 1.08
N VAL A 288 16.97 -5.77 0.49
CA VAL A 288 16.75 -5.71 -0.96
C VAL A 288 15.93 -4.48 -1.29
N ILE A 289 16.48 -3.63 -2.15
CA ILE A 289 15.93 -2.34 -2.51
C ILE A 289 15.70 -2.33 -4.02
N ARG A 290 14.58 -1.75 -4.44
CA ARG A 290 14.23 -1.58 -5.83
C ARG A 290 14.12 -0.10 -6.17
N PHE A 291 14.84 0.29 -7.19
CA PHE A 291 14.64 1.55 -7.88
C PHE A 291 13.79 1.29 -9.12
N SER A 292 12.71 2.04 -9.26
CA SER A 292 11.84 1.97 -10.43
C SER A 292 11.75 3.32 -11.13
N ALA A 293 11.70 3.27 -12.46
CA ALA A 293 11.49 4.41 -13.34
C ALA A 293 10.46 4.05 -14.41
N ILE A 294 9.56 4.97 -14.69
CA ILE A 294 8.57 4.81 -15.76
C ILE A 294 9.26 5.13 -17.08
N ASP A 295 9.40 4.14 -17.97
CA ASP A 295 9.90 4.34 -19.32
C ASP A 295 8.77 4.89 -20.21
N THR A 296 8.83 6.19 -20.49
CA THR A 296 7.86 6.84 -21.37
C THR A 296 8.14 6.63 -22.85
N THR A 297 9.32 6.10 -23.21
CA THR A 297 9.75 5.94 -24.61
C THR A 297 9.21 4.68 -25.26
N LYS A 298 8.97 3.63 -24.47
CA LYS A 298 8.44 2.34 -24.94
C LYS A 298 6.95 2.21 -24.63
N ARG A 299 6.10 2.79 -25.48
CA ARG A 299 4.69 2.39 -25.55
C ARG A 299 4.57 1.29 -26.58
N THR A 300 4.39 0.05 -26.13
CA THR A 300 4.05 -1.04 -27.05
C THR A 300 2.58 -0.90 -27.46
N ILE A 301 2.29 -1.21 -28.72
CA ILE A 301 0.95 -1.06 -29.32
C ILE A 301 -0.13 -1.86 -28.55
N PHE A 302 0.28 -2.87 -27.77
CA PHE A 302 -0.59 -3.79 -27.03
C PHE A 302 -0.60 -3.59 -25.51
N SER A 303 0.21 -2.68 -24.95
CA SER A 303 0.19 -2.36 -23.52
C SER A 303 0.01 -0.87 -23.31
N SER A 304 -1.16 -0.49 -22.82
CA SER A 304 -1.44 0.86 -22.34
C SER A 304 -0.74 1.19 -21.01
N ALA A 305 -0.16 0.19 -20.34
CA ALA A 305 0.68 0.39 -19.16
C ALA A 305 2.13 0.68 -19.58
N PRO A 306 2.76 1.76 -19.06
CA PRO A 306 4.16 2.08 -19.37
C PRO A 306 5.08 0.98 -18.85
N GLU A 307 6.13 0.66 -19.62
CA GLU A 307 7.14 -0.30 -19.21
C GLU A 307 7.92 0.27 -18.01
N LEU A 308 8.04 -0.51 -16.94
CA LEU A 308 8.78 -0.12 -15.74
C LEU A 308 10.21 -0.64 -15.85
N ARG A 309 11.19 0.26 -15.99
CA ARG A 309 12.59 -0.10 -15.78
C ARG A 309 12.82 -0.24 -14.28
N GLN A 310 13.34 -1.39 -13.88
CA GLN A 310 13.54 -1.71 -12.46
C GLN A 310 14.94 -2.26 -12.28
N VAL A 311 15.62 -1.80 -11.23
CA VAL A 311 16.89 -2.35 -10.77
C VAL A 311 16.76 -2.71 -9.31
N GLN A 312 17.22 -3.90 -8.96
CA GLN A 312 17.25 -4.40 -7.59
C GLN A 312 18.68 -4.40 -7.09
N LEU A 313 18.87 -3.84 -5.89
CA LEU A 313 20.14 -3.79 -5.19
C LEU A 313 20.03 -4.51 -3.85
N LYS A 314 21.12 -5.17 -3.47
CA LYS A 314 21.28 -5.78 -2.16
C LYS A 314 22.29 -4.97 -1.37
N PHE A 315 21.87 -4.47 -0.22
CA PHE A 315 22.74 -3.76 0.71
C PHE A 315 22.83 -4.55 2.02
N ASP A 316 23.91 -4.35 2.77
CA ASP A 316 23.96 -4.81 4.16
C ASP A 316 22.91 -4.03 4.97
N THR A 317 22.09 -4.74 5.74
CA THR A 317 21.09 -4.13 6.63
C THR A 317 21.74 -3.18 7.64
N LYS A 318 23.00 -3.41 8.04
CA LYS A 318 23.72 -2.57 9.01
C LYS A 318 24.24 -1.26 8.43
N SER A 319 24.52 -1.21 7.12
CA SER A 319 25.03 0.00 6.46
C SER A 319 23.92 0.98 6.08
N LEU A 320 22.68 0.52 6.07
CA LEU A 320 21.52 1.28 5.65
C LEU A 320 20.66 1.71 6.84
N ARG A 321 20.18 2.95 6.79
CA ARG A 321 19.09 3.40 7.67
C ARG A 321 17.87 3.80 6.86
N ILE A 322 16.73 3.20 7.21
CA ILE A 322 15.45 3.44 6.55
C ILE A 322 14.73 4.56 7.28
N ILE A 323 14.37 5.62 6.55
CA ILE A 323 13.67 6.78 7.10
C ILE A 323 12.24 6.79 6.56
N LYS A 324 11.28 6.50 7.45
CA LYS A 324 9.84 6.61 7.21
C LYS A 324 9.34 7.86 7.93
N THR A 325 9.02 8.91 7.19
CA THR A 325 8.49 10.16 7.75
C THR A 325 7.10 10.45 7.20
N ALA A 326 6.23 10.92 8.09
CA ALA A 326 4.93 11.49 7.77
C ALA A 326 4.88 12.88 8.45
N PRO A 327 4.98 13.98 7.69
CA PRO A 327 5.05 14.08 6.24
C PRO A 327 6.39 13.60 5.65
N ARG A 328 6.41 13.27 4.36
CA ARG A 328 7.60 12.80 3.64
C ARG A 328 8.68 13.88 3.60
N ILE A 329 9.95 13.47 3.53
CA ILE A 329 11.08 14.39 3.32
C ILE A 329 11.01 14.90 1.88
N ASP A 330 11.14 16.21 1.72
CA ASP A 330 11.17 16.88 0.43
C ASP A 330 12.43 16.50 -0.37
N PRO A 331 12.29 16.16 -1.66
CA PRO A 331 13.40 15.78 -2.51
C PRO A 331 14.32 16.96 -2.86
N CYS A 332 15.62 16.69 -2.92
CA CYS A 332 16.66 17.57 -3.48
C CYS A 332 17.26 16.94 -4.72
N PHE A 333 17.48 17.76 -5.73
CA PHE A 333 18.15 17.38 -6.96
C PHE A 333 19.50 18.08 -7.04
N ASN A 334 20.58 17.31 -7.16
CA ASN A 334 21.92 17.84 -7.32
C ASN A 334 22.31 17.82 -8.80
N LEU A 335 22.54 18.99 -9.38
CA LEU A 335 22.95 19.15 -10.77
C LEU A 335 24.40 19.64 -10.83
N SER A 336 25.25 18.94 -11.58
CA SER A 336 26.62 19.43 -11.85
C SER A 336 26.56 20.75 -12.63
N SER A 337 27.35 21.74 -12.20
CA SER A 337 27.39 23.06 -12.84
C SER A 337 28.07 23.03 -14.22
N ASP A 338 29.04 22.13 -14.43
CA ASP A 338 29.85 22.08 -15.65
C ASP A 338 29.02 21.85 -16.94
N PRO A 339 28.05 20.92 -16.99
CA PRO A 339 27.16 20.79 -18.15
C PRO A 339 26.09 21.88 -18.21
N LEU A 340 25.74 22.51 -17.09
CA LEU A 340 24.67 23.50 -17.03
C LEU A 340 25.08 24.85 -17.63
N PHE A 341 26.32 25.29 -17.39
CA PHE A 341 26.78 26.63 -17.73
C PHE A 341 28.03 26.60 -18.62
N LYS A 342 28.25 27.67 -19.39
CA LYS A 342 29.55 27.88 -20.03
C LYS A 342 30.62 28.18 -18.97
N ASN A 343 31.87 27.80 -19.23
CA ASN A 343 32.98 27.96 -18.28
C ASN A 343 33.01 29.37 -17.67
N SER A 344 32.95 29.44 -16.34
CA SER A 344 32.97 30.69 -15.54
C SER A 344 31.83 31.69 -15.83
N ASP A 345 30.79 31.28 -16.55
CA ASP A 345 29.62 32.12 -16.87
C ASP A 345 28.38 31.65 -16.06
N ALA A 346 27.34 32.48 -16.04
CA ALA A 346 26.01 32.19 -15.52
C ALA A 346 24.98 31.88 -16.63
N VAL A 347 25.38 31.98 -17.91
CA VAL A 347 24.53 31.65 -19.05
C VAL A 347 24.38 30.12 -19.19
N LEU A 348 23.12 29.66 -19.16
CA LEU A 348 22.76 28.25 -19.35
C LEU A 348 23.10 27.77 -20.78
N THR A 349 23.66 26.58 -20.89
CA THR A 349 23.89 25.90 -22.17
C THR A 349 22.59 25.25 -22.69
N ALA A 350 22.54 24.90 -23.98
CA ALA A 350 21.42 24.15 -24.54
C ALA A 350 21.24 22.78 -23.85
N GLU A 351 22.35 22.13 -23.48
CA GLU A 351 22.34 20.88 -22.72
C GLU A 351 21.82 21.09 -21.29
N GLY A 352 22.21 22.19 -20.65
CA GLY A 352 21.69 22.58 -19.34
C GLY A 352 20.16 22.74 -19.35
N ILE A 353 19.62 23.41 -20.37
CA ILE A 353 18.16 23.55 -20.54
C ILE A 353 17.48 22.18 -20.74
N ARG A 354 18.08 21.27 -21.51
CA ARG A 354 17.56 19.90 -21.68
C ARG A 354 17.49 19.16 -20.35
N ARG A 355 18.54 19.24 -19.52
CA ARG A 355 18.58 18.63 -18.18
C ARG A 355 17.53 19.23 -17.25
N LEU A 356 17.35 20.56 -17.29
CA LEU A 356 16.30 21.22 -16.50
C LEU A 356 14.89 20.80 -16.93
N ARG A 357 14.63 20.50 -18.21
CA ARG A 357 13.34 19.92 -18.63
C ARG A 357 13.12 18.53 -18.03
N SER A 358 14.11 17.65 -18.10
CA SER A 358 14.04 16.31 -17.50
C SER A 358 13.82 16.39 -15.98
N LEU A 359 14.46 17.36 -15.32
CA LEU A 359 14.22 17.65 -13.91
C LEU A 359 12.77 18.09 -13.66
N VAL A 360 12.24 19.04 -14.44
CA VAL A 360 10.84 19.50 -14.30
C VAL A 360 9.85 18.36 -14.50
N ASP A 361 10.08 17.48 -15.49
CA ASP A 361 9.26 16.30 -15.70
C ASP A 361 9.31 15.36 -14.49
N THR A 362 10.47 15.21 -13.88
CA THR A 362 10.66 14.43 -12.65
C THR A 362 9.91 15.06 -11.47
N VAL A 363 10.05 16.38 -11.25
CA VAL A 363 9.33 17.13 -10.21
C VAL A 363 7.81 16.97 -10.35
N LYS A 364 7.28 17.10 -11.57
CA LYS A 364 5.85 16.90 -11.85
C LYS A 364 5.38 15.47 -11.57
N LYS A 365 6.24 14.46 -11.76
CA LYS A 365 5.91 13.06 -11.43
C LYS A 365 5.83 12.82 -9.91
N PHE A 366 6.59 13.54 -9.10
CA PHE A 366 6.54 13.43 -7.64
C PHE A 366 5.30 14.09 -7.03
N GLY A 367 4.78 15.14 -7.66
CA GLY A 367 3.55 15.80 -7.22
C GLY A 367 3.43 17.23 -7.74
N LYS A 368 2.57 18.02 -7.08
CA LYS A 368 2.44 19.46 -7.35
C LYS A 368 3.39 20.23 -6.43
N PRO A 369 4.47 20.84 -6.95
CA PRO A 369 5.38 21.62 -6.14
C PRO A 369 4.67 22.89 -5.63
N VAL A 370 5.01 23.32 -4.41
CA VAL A 370 4.56 24.58 -3.80
C VAL A 370 5.70 25.58 -3.78
N LYS A 371 6.90 25.11 -3.42
CA LYS A 371 8.09 25.95 -3.34
C LYS A 371 9.30 25.20 -3.91
N ILE A 372 10.14 25.92 -4.65
CA ILE A 372 11.40 25.42 -5.20
C ILE A 372 12.52 26.37 -4.77
N ALA A 373 13.46 25.86 -3.98
CA ALA A 373 14.65 26.61 -3.61
C ALA A 373 15.86 26.13 -4.42
N VAL A 374 16.43 27.02 -5.22
CA VAL A 374 17.60 26.76 -6.06
C VAL A 374 18.83 27.36 -5.38
N ARG A 375 19.76 26.51 -4.95
CA ARG A 375 21.04 26.93 -4.34
C ARG A 375 22.18 26.60 -5.29
N ALA A 376 22.99 27.59 -5.66
CA ALA A 376 24.17 27.34 -6.48
C ALA A 376 25.46 27.49 -5.66
N HIS A 377 26.43 26.63 -5.95
CA HIS A 377 27.71 26.55 -5.27
C HIS A 377 28.85 26.75 -6.29
N SER A 378 29.97 27.29 -5.82
CA SER A 378 31.19 27.47 -6.61
C SER A 378 32.38 26.76 -5.97
N ASP A 379 33.43 26.54 -6.76
CA ASP A 379 34.72 26.14 -6.23
C ASP A 379 35.39 27.31 -5.50
N ALA A 380 36.22 27.03 -4.50
CA ALA A 380 37.06 28.04 -3.88
C ALA A 380 38.23 28.31 -4.83
N ARG A 381 38.06 29.28 -5.74
CA ARG A 381 39.17 29.70 -6.60
C ARG A 381 39.97 30.74 -5.85
N SER A 382 41.29 30.54 -5.79
CA SER A 382 42.19 31.59 -5.36
C SER A 382 42.06 32.76 -6.35
N GLU A 383 41.78 33.96 -5.85
CA GLU A 383 41.59 35.21 -6.60
C GLU A 383 42.76 35.54 -7.55
N ILE A 384 43.87 34.81 -7.42
CA ILE A 384 45.14 34.95 -8.14
C ILE A 384 45.01 34.65 -9.65
N ALA A 385 43.98 33.91 -10.10
CA ALA A 385 43.79 33.59 -11.53
C ALA A 385 42.84 34.56 -12.28
N ALA A 386 42.67 35.79 -11.78
CA ALA A 386 41.83 36.80 -12.42
C ALA A 386 42.42 37.26 -13.76
N SER A 387 41.88 36.71 -14.84
CA SER A 387 41.83 37.34 -16.17
C SER A 387 41.36 38.80 -16.03
N SER A 388 41.82 39.68 -16.92
CA SER A 388 41.78 41.15 -16.91
C SER A 388 40.43 41.87 -16.76
N LYS A 389 39.34 41.17 -16.40
CA LYS A 389 38.04 41.74 -16.02
C LYS A 389 37.88 41.58 -14.51
N ALA A 390 37.40 42.65 -13.85
CA ALA A 390 37.25 42.71 -12.39
C ALA A 390 36.75 41.38 -11.78
N PRO A 391 37.43 40.83 -10.76
CA PRO A 391 37.11 39.52 -10.20
C PRO A 391 35.68 39.55 -9.66
N ILE A 392 34.77 38.84 -10.35
CA ILE A 392 33.42 38.62 -9.85
C ILE A 392 33.57 37.68 -8.66
N SER A 393 33.12 38.12 -7.49
CA SER A 393 33.10 37.27 -6.29
C SER A 393 32.36 35.96 -6.59
N ASP A 394 32.92 34.84 -6.15
CA ASP A 394 32.30 33.49 -6.21
C ASP A 394 30.84 33.47 -5.72
N GLN A 395 30.55 34.30 -4.71
CA GLN A 395 29.20 34.52 -4.20
C GLN A 395 28.26 35.14 -5.24
N MET A 396 28.73 36.13 -5.99
CA MET A 396 27.94 36.77 -7.04
C MET A 396 27.74 35.84 -8.23
N LEU A 397 28.79 35.11 -8.64
CA LEU A 397 28.69 34.16 -9.76
C LEU A 397 27.69 33.05 -9.44
N SER A 398 27.78 32.46 -8.24
CA SER A 398 26.81 31.47 -7.79
C SER A 398 25.39 32.03 -7.71
N GLN A 399 25.19 33.26 -7.19
CA GLN A 399 23.87 33.90 -7.18
C GLN A 399 23.29 34.05 -8.59
N GLN A 400 24.10 34.48 -9.56
CA GLN A 400 23.67 34.62 -10.96
C GLN A 400 23.31 33.25 -11.57
N ARG A 401 24.06 32.20 -11.26
CA ARG A 401 23.76 30.83 -11.70
C ARG A 401 22.45 30.30 -11.10
N ALA A 402 22.24 30.51 -9.79
CA ALA A 402 21.00 30.14 -9.12
C ALA A 402 19.79 30.86 -9.75
N LEU A 403 19.93 32.16 -10.01
CA LEU A 403 18.89 32.98 -10.64
C LEU A 403 18.58 32.51 -12.07
N ALA A 404 19.61 32.18 -12.86
CA ALA A 404 19.44 31.68 -14.23
C ALA A 404 18.66 30.35 -14.24
N VAL A 405 19.01 29.43 -13.34
CA VAL A 405 18.29 28.15 -13.19
C VAL A 405 16.86 28.38 -12.70
N ALA A 406 16.65 29.20 -11.67
CA ALA A 406 15.33 29.52 -11.15
C ALA A 406 14.41 30.12 -12.21
N LYS A 407 14.90 31.09 -13.00
CA LYS A 407 14.17 31.69 -14.12
C LYS A 407 13.81 30.64 -15.18
N SER A 408 14.75 29.77 -15.53
CA SER A 408 14.50 28.68 -16.48
C SER A 408 13.46 27.70 -15.96
N LEU A 409 13.55 27.28 -14.69
CA LEU A 409 12.58 26.38 -14.06
C LEU A 409 11.17 27.00 -14.04
N GLY A 410 11.04 28.29 -13.68
CA GLY A 410 9.77 29.00 -13.72
C GLY A 410 9.13 29.00 -15.11
N SER A 411 9.93 29.22 -16.16
CA SER A 411 9.44 29.17 -17.54
C SER A 411 9.03 27.77 -18.00
N LEU A 412 9.72 26.72 -17.53
CA LEU A 412 9.48 25.32 -17.92
C LEU A 412 8.30 24.69 -17.14
N LEU A 413 8.11 25.09 -15.88
CA LEU A 413 6.97 24.65 -15.07
C LEU A 413 5.66 25.23 -15.60
N ASN A 414 5.68 26.50 -16.04
CA ASN A 414 4.52 27.27 -16.48
C ASN A 414 3.40 27.32 -15.42
N ASP A 415 3.79 27.33 -14.14
CA ASP A 415 2.88 27.41 -13.01
C ASP A 415 3.27 28.59 -12.13
N LYS A 416 2.41 29.62 -12.09
CA LYS A 416 2.64 30.84 -11.31
C LYS A 416 2.41 30.64 -9.81
N ALA A 417 1.80 29.52 -9.40
CA ALA A 417 1.55 29.23 -8.00
C ALA A 417 2.79 28.70 -7.27
N VAL A 418 3.83 28.30 -8.01
CA VAL A 418 5.07 27.78 -7.44
C VAL A 418 6.00 28.93 -7.06
N ASP A 419 6.32 29.07 -5.78
CA ASP A 419 7.30 30.03 -5.28
C ASP A 419 8.72 29.53 -5.59
N ILE A 420 9.47 30.22 -6.45
CA ILE A 420 10.83 29.82 -6.83
C ILE A 420 11.84 30.82 -6.26
N VAL A 421 12.61 30.38 -5.28
CA VAL A 421 13.65 31.18 -4.60
C VAL A 421 15.02 30.77 -5.12
N SER A 422 15.91 31.74 -5.34
CA SER A 422 17.29 31.50 -5.79
C SER A 422 18.32 32.07 -4.82
N GLU A 423 19.30 31.26 -4.43
CA GLU A 423 20.37 31.61 -3.50
C GLU A 423 21.74 31.20 -4.07
N GLY A 424 22.69 32.14 -4.10
CA GLY A 424 24.11 31.84 -4.30
C GLY A 424 24.78 31.55 -2.98
N VAL A 425 25.46 30.42 -2.84
CA VAL A 425 26.18 30.03 -1.62
C VAL A 425 27.69 30.31 -1.73
N GLY A 426 28.19 30.49 -2.97
CA GLY A 426 29.61 30.62 -3.25
C GLY A 426 30.36 29.35 -2.87
N SER A 427 31.54 29.52 -2.28
CA SER A 427 32.42 28.46 -1.79
C SER A 427 32.27 28.18 -0.29
N ARG A 428 31.18 28.64 0.35
CA ARG A 428 30.97 28.49 1.80
C ARG A 428 30.66 27.05 2.21
N GLU A 429 29.97 26.30 1.36
CA GLU A 429 29.53 24.91 1.59
C GLU A 429 30.20 23.95 0.58
N MET A 430 31.52 23.83 0.68
CA MET A 430 32.31 22.91 -0.15
C MET A 430 32.02 21.45 0.21
N ARG A 431 31.81 20.63 -0.83
CA ARG A 431 31.67 19.17 -0.70
C ARG A 431 33.03 18.51 -0.50
N ASN A 432 34.02 18.93 -1.28
CA ASN A 432 35.40 18.47 -1.19
C ASN A 432 36.27 19.61 -0.70
N LYS A 433 37.03 19.37 0.36
CA LYS A 433 38.10 20.29 0.79
C LYS A 433 39.30 20.08 -0.14
N CYS A 434 39.35 20.86 -1.22
CA CYS A 434 40.46 20.86 -2.15
C CYS A 434 41.47 21.91 -1.68
N GLU A 435 42.39 21.53 -0.81
CA GLU A 435 43.41 22.46 -0.30
C GLU A 435 44.37 22.85 -1.43
N PRO A 436 44.58 24.16 -1.69
CA PRO A 436 45.51 24.61 -2.72
C PRO A 436 46.98 24.31 -2.38
N ASP A 437 47.29 24.03 -1.11
CA ASP A 437 48.65 23.72 -0.63
C ASP A 437 49.02 22.24 -0.80
N ALA A 438 48.03 21.38 -1.09
CA ALA A 438 48.33 20.04 -1.57
C ALA A 438 49.01 20.18 -2.94
N LYS A 439 50.10 19.43 -3.19
CA LYS A 439 50.86 19.40 -4.45
C LYS A 439 50.05 18.83 -5.64
N LEU A 440 48.78 19.19 -5.77
CA LEU A 440 47.86 18.79 -6.81
C LEU A 440 48.19 19.59 -8.06
N SER A 441 48.29 18.91 -9.19
CA SER A 441 48.35 19.56 -10.50
C SER A 441 47.07 20.38 -10.74
N PRO A 442 47.10 21.40 -11.62
CA PRO A 442 45.90 22.17 -11.99
C PRO A 442 44.75 21.29 -12.48
N TYR A 443 45.07 20.16 -13.12
CA TYR A 443 44.09 19.16 -13.55
C TYR A 443 43.43 18.45 -12.36
N GLU A 444 44.23 17.92 -11.42
CA GLU A 444 43.72 17.25 -10.22
C GLU A 444 42.91 18.20 -9.33
N LEU A 445 43.37 19.45 -9.19
CA LEU A 445 42.62 20.48 -8.47
C LEU A 445 41.26 20.76 -9.14
N ASN A 446 41.22 20.83 -10.48
CA ASN A 446 39.98 21.02 -11.21
C ASN A 446 39.03 19.81 -11.08
N VAL A 447 39.58 18.58 -11.08
CA VAL A 447 38.81 17.35 -10.85
C VAL A 447 38.25 17.32 -9.42
N CYS A 448 39.06 17.67 -8.41
CA CYS A 448 38.62 17.77 -7.03
C CYS A 448 37.48 18.79 -6.87
N ASN A 449 37.66 19.98 -7.46
CA ASN A 449 36.71 21.09 -7.41
C ASN A 449 35.43 20.87 -8.22
N LYS A 450 35.41 19.88 -9.13
CA LYS A 450 34.22 19.56 -9.94
C LYS A 450 32.98 19.26 -9.08
N ALA A 451 33.17 18.61 -7.93
CA ALA A 451 32.09 18.29 -7.01
C ALA A 451 31.56 19.54 -6.24
N ASN A 452 32.40 20.56 -6.08
CA ASN A 452 32.02 21.83 -5.43
C ASN A 452 31.16 22.70 -6.36
N ARG A 453 31.40 22.63 -7.68
CA ARG A 453 30.64 23.35 -8.70
C ARG A 453 29.30 22.65 -9.00
N ARG A 454 28.27 22.97 -8.24
CA ARG A 454 26.95 22.31 -8.35
C ARG A 454 25.78 23.28 -8.14
N VAL A 455 24.60 22.85 -8.54
CA VAL A 455 23.32 23.52 -8.28
C VAL A 455 22.38 22.52 -7.62
N GLU A 456 21.93 22.83 -6.42
CA GLU A 456 20.97 22.07 -5.65
C GLU A 456 19.58 22.66 -5.87
N VAL A 457 18.58 21.80 -6.13
CA VAL A 457 17.19 22.20 -6.31
C VAL A 457 16.35 21.45 -5.29
N ASN A 458 15.94 22.13 -4.23
CA ASN A 458 15.06 21.60 -3.19
C ASN A 458 13.61 21.88 -3.58
N VAL A 459 12.74 20.87 -3.51
CA VAL A 459 11.34 21.01 -3.92
C VAL A 459 10.41 20.61 -2.80
N GLU A 460 9.62 21.56 -2.31
CA GLU A 460 8.56 21.35 -1.33
C GLU A 460 7.24 21.07 -2.05
N TYR A 461 6.52 20.04 -1.61
CA TYR A 461 5.24 19.63 -2.19
C TYR A 461 4.07 19.98 -1.28
N ARG A 462 2.88 20.16 -1.89
CA ARG A 462 1.64 20.32 -1.13
C ARG A 462 1.36 19.02 -0.37
N LYS A 463 1.32 19.11 0.96
CA LYS A 463 1.01 18.00 1.88
C LYS A 463 -0.45 17.59 1.80
#